data_AF-A0A2H0K769-F1
#
_entry.id   AF-A0A2H0K769-F1
#
_cell.length_a   1.000
_cell.length_b   1.000
_cell.length_c   1.000
_cell.angle_alpha   90.00
_cell.angle_beta   90.00
_cell.angle_gamma   90.00
#
_symmetry.space_group_name_H-M   'P 1'
#
loop_
_entity.id
_entity.type
_entity.pdbx_description
1 polymer ?
#
loop_
_entity_poly.entity_id
_entity_poly.type
_entity_poly.pdbx_seq_one_letter_code
_entity_poly.pdbx_strand_id
1 'polypeptide(L)'
;MKKLSWNKIKLLVLDFDGVMTDGFVYLNQDGVETVRCSRKDGLGIEFIQKIGIRVVVISREKNKVVEARCKKLKVPCFYGVANKKTLFESIVKKFKLSLHQTCYVGDDIIDIECVQIAGIGVVVGDAEPSVAKLSDYQTKRNGGDHAVREVCDCILLALKNKKSK
;
A
#
# COMPACT_ATOMS: atom_id res chain seq x y z
N MET A 1 12.70 15.89 -11.71
CA MET A 1 11.91 14.81 -11.06
C MET A 1 12.43 13.46 -11.53
N LYS A 2 12.65 12.52 -10.59
CA LYS A 2 13.16 11.16 -10.87
C LYS A 2 12.15 10.40 -11.72
N LYS A 3 12.60 9.71 -12.79
CA LYS A 3 11.71 8.87 -13.61
C LYS A 3 11.36 7.59 -12.87
N LEU A 4 10.08 7.41 -12.55
CA LEU A 4 9.61 6.26 -11.78
C LEU A 4 9.52 5.00 -12.66
N SER A 5 10.09 3.91 -12.17
CA SER A 5 10.19 2.64 -12.90
C SER A 5 9.07 1.66 -12.49
N TRP A 6 7.81 2.08 -12.65
CA TRP A 6 6.62 1.30 -12.29
C TRP A 6 6.60 -0.12 -12.89
N ASN A 7 7.20 -0.32 -14.06
CA ASN A 7 7.31 -1.61 -14.74
C ASN A 7 8.31 -2.60 -14.10
N LYS A 8 9.07 -2.17 -13.09
CA LYS A 8 9.99 -3.04 -12.32
C LYS A 8 9.34 -3.61 -11.06
N ILE A 9 8.17 -3.11 -10.68
CA ILE A 9 7.49 -3.49 -9.44
C ILE A 9 7.00 -4.94 -9.52
N LYS A 10 7.36 -5.70 -8.48
CA LYS A 10 6.95 -7.10 -8.25
C LYS A 10 6.25 -7.30 -6.91
N LEU A 11 6.37 -6.33 -6.00
CA LEU A 11 5.71 -6.32 -4.71
C LEU A 11 5.12 -4.93 -4.44
N LEU A 12 3.82 -4.88 -4.18
CA LEU A 12 3.14 -3.73 -3.61
C LEU A 12 2.94 -3.99 -2.11
N VAL A 13 3.43 -3.08 -1.28
CA VAL A 13 3.21 -3.08 0.17
C VAL A 13 2.31 -1.89 0.50
N LEU A 14 1.28 -2.15 1.28
CA LEU A 14 0.29 -1.16 1.67
C LEU A 14 0.30 -1.04 3.20
N ASP A 15 0.30 0.19 3.71
CA ASP A 15 -0.33 0.43 4.99
C ASP A 15 -1.85 0.20 4.90
N PHE A 16 -2.54 0.07 6.04
CA PHE A 16 -3.97 -0.13 6.09
C PHE A 16 -4.76 1.15 6.41
N ASP A 17 -4.50 1.79 7.55
CA ASP A 17 -5.34 2.86 8.08
C ASP A 17 -4.90 4.20 7.50
N GLY A 18 -5.79 4.91 6.82
CA GLY A 18 -5.42 6.11 6.06
C GLY A 18 -4.90 5.82 4.64
N VAL A 19 -4.64 4.55 4.29
CA VAL A 19 -4.34 4.13 2.91
C VAL A 19 -5.48 3.33 2.28
N MET A 20 -5.79 2.16 2.85
CA MET A 20 -6.92 1.31 2.42
C MET A 20 -8.26 1.76 3.02
N THR A 21 -8.19 2.61 4.04
CA THR A 21 -9.29 3.32 4.69
C THR A 21 -9.06 4.82 4.60
N ASP A 22 -10.06 5.60 4.99
CA ASP A 22 -10.00 7.06 5.06
C ASP A 22 -9.44 7.58 6.39
N GLY A 23 -8.80 6.71 7.19
CA GLY A 23 -8.24 7.06 8.49
C GLY A 23 -9.27 7.22 9.62
N PHE A 24 -10.57 7.13 9.31
CA PHE A 24 -11.63 7.21 10.31
C PHE A 24 -12.02 5.83 10.85
N VAL A 25 -12.39 5.83 12.13
CA VAL A 25 -12.90 4.67 12.85
C VAL A 25 -14.32 4.98 13.33
N TYR A 26 -15.28 4.13 12.97
CA TYR A 26 -16.62 4.18 13.52
C TYR A 26 -16.67 3.30 14.77
N LEU A 27 -16.87 3.93 15.92
CA LEU A 27 -16.93 3.27 17.22
C LEU A 27 -18.37 3.20 17.71
N ASN A 28 -18.84 2.01 18.09
CA ASN A 28 -20.14 1.88 18.76
C ASN A 28 -20.01 2.03 20.29
N GLN A 29 -21.15 2.09 20.99
CA GLN A 29 -21.20 2.24 22.45
C GLN A 29 -20.53 1.10 23.24
N ASP A 30 -20.32 -0.06 22.60
CA ASP A 30 -19.68 -1.24 23.21
C ASP A 30 -18.16 -1.28 22.93
N GLY A 31 -17.61 -0.26 22.28
CA GLY A 31 -16.19 -0.19 21.92
C GLY A 31 -15.83 -1.01 20.67
N VAL A 32 -16.81 -1.46 19.89
CA VAL A 32 -16.57 -2.18 18.62
C VAL A 32 -16.30 -1.18 17.51
N GLU A 33 -15.14 -1.33 16.88
CA GLU A 33 -14.69 -0.50 15.77
C GLU A 33 -15.06 -1.11 14.42
N THR A 34 -15.43 -0.24 13.49
CA THR A 34 -15.55 -0.57 12.06
C THR A 34 -14.90 0.52 11.21
N VAL A 35 -14.46 0.15 10.01
CA VAL A 35 -13.80 1.05 9.07
C VAL A 35 -14.43 0.94 7.69
N ARG A 36 -14.24 1.97 6.86
CA ARG A 36 -14.68 1.99 5.48
C ARG A 36 -13.52 1.65 4.54
N CYS A 37 -13.70 0.64 3.69
CA CYS A 37 -12.73 0.30 2.65
C CYS A 37 -13.34 0.40 1.25
N SER A 38 -12.50 0.66 0.25
CA SER A 38 -12.96 0.80 -1.13
C SER A 38 -13.16 -0.53 -1.87
N ARG A 39 -14.20 -0.63 -2.70
CA ARG A 39 -14.37 -1.75 -3.65
C ARG A 39 -13.46 -1.65 -4.86
N LYS A 40 -13.20 -0.44 -5.37
CA LYS A 40 -12.32 -0.25 -6.55
C LYS A 40 -10.86 -0.59 -6.23
N ASP A 41 -10.41 -0.31 -5.01
CA ASP A 41 -9.08 -0.74 -4.54
C ASP A 41 -8.95 -2.25 -4.56
N GLY A 42 -9.99 -2.95 -4.08
CA GLY A 42 -10.04 -4.42 -4.14
C GLY A 42 -9.91 -4.96 -5.56
N LEU A 43 -10.58 -4.34 -6.54
CA LEU A 43 -10.45 -4.71 -7.96
C LEU A 43 -9.05 -4.42 -8.51
N GLY A 44 -8.45 -3.28 -8.16
CA GLY A 44 -7.08 -2.94 -8.57
C GLY A 44 -6.07 -3.97 -8.06
N ILE A 45 -6.17 -4.32 -6.78
CA ILE A 45 -5.36 -5.37 -6.14
C ILE A 45 -5.53 -6.70 -6.88
N GLU A 46 -6.78 -7.11 -7.16
CA GLU A 46 -7.05 -8.35 -7.88
C GLU A 46 -6.41 -8.37 -9.27
N PHE A 47 -6.44 -7.25 -10.00
CA PHE A 47 -5.84 -7.15 -11.34
C PHE A 47 -4.32 -7.31 -11.32
N ILE A 48 -3.62 -6.65 -10.38
CA ILE A 48 -2.16 -6.79 -10.29
C ILE A 48 -1.75 -8.18 -9.77
N GLN A 49 -2.54 -8.78 -8.88
CA GLN A 49 -2.32 -10.15 -8.41
C GLN A 49 -2.43 -11.17 -9.56
N LYS A 50 -3.41 -11.01 -10.46
CA LYS A 50 -3.61 -11.89 -11.63
C LYS A 50 -2.41 -11.90 -12.60
N ILE A 51 -1.60 -10.84 -12.61
CA ILE A 51 -0.38 -10.76 -13.43
C ILE A 51 0.90 -11.10 -12.63
N GLY A 52 0.75 -11.66 -11.44
CA GLY A 52 1.85 -12.18 -10.62
C GLY A 52 2.54 -11.14 -9.73
N ILE A 53 1.99 -9.93 -9.57
CA ILE A 53 2.50 -8.95 -8.61
C ILE A 53 1.99 -9.32 -7.23
N ARG A 54 2.91 -9.46 -6.28
CA ARG A 54 2.57 -9.77 -4.89
C ARG A 54 2.04 -8.50 -4.22
N VAL A 55 1.07 -8.67 -3.34
CA VAL A 55 0.52 -7.58 -2.51
C VAL A 55 0.58 -8.03 -1.06
N VAL A 56 1.02 -7.14 -0.17
CA VAL A 56 1.07 -7.37 1.29
C VAL A 56 0.59 -6.13 2.02
N VAL A 57 -0.10 -6.33 3.14
CA VAL A 57 -0.46 -5.25 4.08
C VAL A 57 0.41 -5.31 5.33
N ILE A 58 0.91 -4.16 5.79
CA ILE A 58 1.61 -3.98 7.06
C ILE A 58 0.90 -2.89 7.85
N SER A 59 0.31 -3.23 9.00
CA SER A 59 -0.34 -2.27 9.89
C SER A 59 0.20 -2.38 11.31
N ARG A 60 0.21 -1.25 12.03
CA ARG A 60 0.46 -1.21 13.48
C ARG A 60 -0.79 -1.54 14.29
N GLU A 61 -1.97 -1.38 13.67
CA GLU A 61 -3.26 -1.63 14.30
C GLU A 61 -3.38 -3.11 14.68
N LYS A 62 -3.91 -3.39 15.87
CA LYS A 62 -4.16 -4.73 16.40
C LYS A 62 -5.57 -5.21 16.14
N ASN A 63 -6.48 -4.31 15.75
CA ASN A 63 -7.86 -4.63 15.44
C ASN A 63 -7.95 -5.66 14.29
N LYS A 64 -8.81 -6.67 14.47
CA LYS A 64 -9.03 -7.74 13.50
C LYS A 64 -9.68 -7.27 12.19
N VAL A 65 -10.16 -6.04 12.11
CA VAL A 65 -10.73 -5.47 10.88
C VAL A 65 -9.73 -5.49 9.72
N VAL A 66 -8.44 -5.29 10.01
CA VAL A 66 -7.33 -5.40 9.05
C VAL A 66 -7.31 -6.81 8.44
N GLU A 67 -7.28 -7.83 9.31
CA GLU A 67 -7.24 -9.23 8.92
C GLU A 67 -8.48 -9.65 8.12
N ALA A 68 -9.67 -9.25 8.59
CA ALA A 68 -10.94 -9.57 7.94
C ALA A 68 -10.98 -9.03 6.50
N ARG A 69 -10.52 -7.79 6.30
CA ARG A 69 -10.45 -7.18 4.99
C ARG A 69 -9.42 -7.85 4.09
N CYS A 70 -8.22 -8.11 4.61
CA CYS A 70 -7.13 -8.73 3.86
C CYS A 70 -7.46 -10.17 3.44
N LYS A 71 -8.12 -10.95 4.30
CA LYS A 71 -8.62 -12.30 4.01
C LYS A 71 -9.58 -12.31 2.82
N LYS A 72 -10.52 -11.36 2.77
CA LYS A 72 -11.45 -11.21 1.63
C LYS A 72 -10.74 -10.93 0.32
N LEU A 73 -9.66 -10.16 0.35
CA LEU A 73 -8.86 -9.81 -0.83
C LEU A 73 -7.78 -10.85 -1.16
N LYS A 74 -7.64 -11.92 -0.36
CA LYS A 74 -6.55 -12.91 -0.47
C LYS A 74 -5.17 -12.23 -0.44
N VAL A 75 -5.04 -11.22 0.42
CA VAL A 75 -3.79 -10.48 0.63
C VAL A 75 -3.21 -10.90 2.00
N PRO A 76 -1.96 -11.38 2.07
CA PRO A 76 -1.28 -11.57 3.34
C PRO A 76 -1.18 -10.24 4.10
N CYS A 77 -1.52 -10.24 5.39
CA CYS A 77 -1.40 -9.07 6.25
C CYS A 77 -0.56 -9.37 7.49
N PHE A 78 0.19 -8.38 7.93
CA PHE A 78 0.90 -8.35 9.20
C PHE A 78 0.36 -7.16 9.99
N TYR A 79 -0.36 -7.43 11.06
CA TYR A 79 -1.01 -6.41 11.90
C TYR A 79 -0.44 -6.47 13.32
N GLY A 80 -0.57 -5.39 14.10
CA GLY A 80 0.10 -5.25 15.40
C GLY A 80 1.62 -5.10 15.31
N VAL A 81 2.15 -4.64 14.17
CA VAL A 81 3.59 -4.56 13.91
C VAL A 81 4.20 -3.35 14.61
N ALA A 82 5.27 -3.57 15.38
CA ALA A 82 5.98 -2.47 16.05
C ALA A 82 6.95 -1.73 15.12
N ASN A 83 7.75 -2.47 14.35
CA ASN A 83 8.74 -1.90 13.43
C ASN A 83 8.42 -2.32 11.98
N LYS A 84 7.78 -1.41 11.23
CA LYS A 84 7.37 -1.68 9.84
C LYS A 84 8.58 -1.87 8.92
N LYS A 85 9.66 -1.10 9.09
CA LYS A 85 10.86 -1.16 8.25
C LYS A 85 11.53 -2.52 8.29
N THR A 86 11.84 -3.01 9.49
CA THR A 86 12.48 -4.32 9.66
C THR A 86 11.61 -5.43 9.08
N LEU A 87 10.30 -5.37 9.30
CA LEU A 87 9.37 -6.34 8.72
C LEU A 87 9.35 -6.24 7.19
N PHE A 88 9.28 -5.03 6.63
CA PHE A 88 9.29 -4.80 5.19
C PHE A 88 10.54 -5.40 4.53
N GLU A 89 11.73 -5.10 5.07
CA GLU A 89 12.99 -5.69 4.59
C GLU A 89 12.99 -7.22 4.69
N SER A 90 12.42 -7.78 5.77
CA SER A 90 12.31 -9.24 5.93
C SER A 90 11.39 -9.88 4.87
N ILE A 91 10.28 -9.21 4.52
CA ILE A 91 9.34 -9.65 3.48
C ILE A 91 10.03 -9.61 2.11
N VAL A 92 10.74 -8.52 1.81
CA VAL A 92 11.51 -8.36 0.57
C VAL A 92 12.50 -9.50 0.40
N LYS A 93 13.28 -9.79 1.46
CA LYS A 93 14.24 -10.91 1.49
C LYS A 93 13.56 -12.27 1.32
N LYS A 94 12.46 -12.52 2.04
CA LYS A 94 11.67 -13.77 1.93
C LYS A 94 11.18 -14.01 0.52
N PHE A 95 10.80 -12.96 -0.20
CA PHE A 95 10.36 -13.03 -1.59
C PHE A 95 11.49 -13.04 -2.63
N LYS A 96 12.76 -13.01 -2.18
CA LYS A 96 13.95 -12.96 -3.03
C LYS A 96 13.91 -11.77 -4.01
N LEU A 97 13.45 -10.63 -3.53
CA LEU A 97 13.37 -9.37 -4.29
C LEU A 97 14.44 -8.40 -3.79
N SER A 98 14.73 -7.38 -4.58
CA SER A 98 15.42 -6.18 -4.10
C SER A 98 14.41 -5.07 -3.78
N LEU A 99 14.80 -4.11 -2.95
CA LEU A 99 13.99 -2.93 -2.66
C LEU A 99 13.59 -2.16 -3.93
N HIS A 100 14.45 -2.10 -4.95
CA HIS A 100 14.10 -1.48 -6.24
C HIS A 100 12.91 -2.13 -6.98
N GLN A 101 12.49 -3.33 -6.58
CA GLN A 101 11.33 -4.03 -7.15
C GLN A 101 10.06 -3.85 -6.30
N THR A 102 10.08 -2.97 -5.30
CA THR A 102 8.96 -2.75 -4.40
C THR A 102 8.35 -1.36 -4.55
N CYS A 103 7.04 -1.31 -4.33
CA CYS A 103 6.28 -0.08 -4.14
C CYS A 103 5.71 -0.12 -2.73
N TYR A 104 5.90 0.93 -1.94
CA TYR A 104 5.29 1.06 -0.61
C TYR A 104 4.31 2.23 -0.63
N VAL A 105 3.10 2.05 -0.11
CA VAL A 105 2.09 3.12 0.01
C VAL A 105 1.79 3.35 1.49
N GLY A 106 2.03 4.57 1.96
CA GLY A 106 1.72 5.02 3.32
C GLY A 106 0.98 6.35 3.34
N ASP A 107 0.74 6.89 4.53
CA ASP A 107 0.06 8.17 4.73
C ASP A 107 0.72 9.03 5.83
N ASP A 108 1.38 8.42 6.81
CA ASP A 108 1.89 9.13 8.01
C ASP A 108 3.37 8.83 8.32
N ILE A 109 3.94 9.52 9.32
CA ILE A 109 5.34 9.51 9.73
C ILE A 109 5.82 8.10 10.06
N ILE A 110 4.92 7.23 10.54
CA ILE A 110 5.23 5.84 10.87
C ILE A 110 5.64 5.01 9.63
N ASP A 111 5.34 5.50 8.42
CA ASP A 111 5.66 4.85 7.15
C ASP A 111 6.90 5.45 6.47
N ILE A 112 7.41 6.57 6.95
CA ILE A 112 8.47 7.36 6.30
C ILE A 112 9.68 6.52 5.91
N GLU A 113 10.16 5.68 6.82
CA GLU A 113 11.33 4.85 6.55
C GLU A 113 11.05 3.80 5.46
N CYS A 114 9.83 3.25 5.43
CA CYS A 114 9.43 2.28 4.41
C CYS A 114 9.25 2.94 3.05
N VAL A 115 8.63 4.13 3.02
CA VAL A 115 8.47 4.97 1.82
C VAL A 115 9.83 5.30 1.22
N GLN A 116 10.80 5.74 2.04
CA GLN A 116 12.11 6.16 1.55
C GLN A 116 12.99 5.01 1.01
N ILE A 117 12.91 3.82 1.61
CA ILE A 117 13.74 2.69 1.16
C ILE A 117 13.12 1.90 0.00
N ALA A 118 11.83 2.08 -0.28
CA ALA A 118 11.16 1.39 -1.38
C ALA A 118 11.71 1.81 -2.75
N GLY A 119 11.55 0.94 -3.75
CA GLY A 119 11.91 1.26 -5.13
C GLY A 119 11.09 2.42 -5.69
N ILE A 120 9.81 2.49 -5.28
CA ILE A 120 8.94 3.64 -5.43
C ILE A 120 8.21 3.85 -4.09
N GLY A 121 8.55 4.93 -3.39
CA GLY A 121 7.82 5.37 -2.21
C GLY A 121 6.60 6.19 -2.60
N VAL A 122 5.41 5.75 -2.21
CA VAL A 122 4.14 6.43 -2.51
C VAL A 122 3.49 6.88 -1.21
N VAL A 123 2.84 8.05 -1.26
CA VAL A 123 1.85 8.42 -0.25
C VAL A 123 0.50 8.73 -0.87
N VAL A 124 -0.55 8.65 -0.06
CA VAL A 124 -1.90 9.03 -0.48
C VAL A 124 -2.08 10.56 -0.59
N GLY A 125 -3.15 11.01 -1.24
CA GLY A 125 -3.37 12.43 -1.56
C GLY A 125 -3.52 13.32 -0.33
N ASP A 126 -4.07 12.79 0.75
CA ASP A 126 -4.28 13.43 2.06
C ASP A 126 -3.27 13.00 3.12
N ALA A 127 -2.15 12.39 2.70
CA ALA A 127 -1.05 12.06 3.58
C ALA A 127 -0.48 13.30 4.29
N GLU A 128 0.13 13.06 5.46
CA GLU A 128 0.81 14.10 6.24
C GLU A 128 1.83 14.85 5.36
N PRO A 129 1.72 16.20 5.20
CA PRO A 129 2.52 16.94 4.24
C PRO A 129 4.04 16.79 4.41
N SER A 130 4.54 16.56 5.63
CA SER A 130 5.96 16.30 5.85
C SER A 130 6.43 14.98 5.23
N VAL A 131 5.58 13.95 5.21
CA VAL A 131 5.85 12.64 4.58
C VAL A 131 5.69 12.72 3.06
N ALA A 132 4.68 13.46 2.58
CA ALA A 132 4.44 13.64 1.14
C ALA A 132 5.64 14.23 0.41
N LYS A 133 6.33 15.20 1.03
CA LYS A 133 7.57 15.81 0.50
C LYS A 133 8.72 14.82 0.31
N LEU A 134 8.68 13.67 0.98
CA LEU A 134 9.73 12.65 0.98
C LEU A 134 9.36 11.44 0.10
N SER A 135 8.15 11.42 -0.45
CA SER A 135 7.68 10.37 -1.37
C SER A 135 8.21 10.59 -2.79
N ASP A 136 8.34 9.50 -3.55
CA ASP A 136 8.59 9.57 -4.99
C ASP A 136 7.31 9.97 -5.76
N TYR A 137 6.14 9.66 -5.20
CA TYR A 137 4.83 9.91 -5.80
C TYR A 137 3.75 10.14 -4.73
N GLN A 138 2.95 11.19 -4.91
CA GLN A 138 1.73 11.40 -4.15
C GLN A 138 0.54 11.13 -5.07
N THR A 139 -0.39 10.28 -4.63
CA THR A 139 -1.61 10.02 -5.41
C THR A 139 -2.50 11.26 -5.47
N LYS A 140 -3.32 11.37 -6.51
CA LYS A 140 -4.36 12.41 -6.58
C LYS A 140 -5.55 12.09 -5.70
N ARG A 141 -5.79 10.80 -5.49
CA ARG A 141 -6.84 10.24 -4.64
C ARG A 141 -6.40 10.15 -3.18
N ASN A 142 -7.37 10.26 -2.28
CA ASN A 142 -7.16 10.15 -0.84
C ASN A 142 -7.19 8.69 -0.36
N GLY A 143 -6.71 8.46 0.86
CA GLY A 143 -6.92 7.23 1.62
C GLY A 143 -8.37 6.76 1.58
N GLY A 144 -8.60 5.49 1.29
CA GLY A 144 -9.95 4.91 1.23
C GLY A 144 -10.83 5.38 0.05
N ASP A 145 -10.46 6.47 -0.64
CA ASP A 145 -11.08 6.96 -1.89
C ASP A 145 -10.26 6.56 -3.12
N HIS A 146 -10.02 5.27 -3.30
CA HIS A 146 -9.45 4.72 -4.54
C HIS A 146 -7.94 5.01 -4.78
N ALA A 147 -7.19 5.48 -3.77
CA ALA A 147 -5.75 5.72 -3.93
C ALA A 147 -4.97 4.44 -4.27
N VAL A 148 -5.30 3.30 -3.65
CA VAL A 148 -4.64 2.02 -3.98
C VAL A 148 -4.95 1.61 -5.42
N ARG A 149 -6.16 1.86 -5.91
CA ARG A 149 -6.54 1.62 -7.31
C ARG A 149 -5.70 2.47 -8.26
N GLU A 150 -5.47 3.74 -7.94
CA GLU A 150 -4.60 4.62 -8.74
C GLU A 150 -3.18 4.05 -8.84
N VAL A 151 -2.61 3.59 -7.73
CA VAL A 151 -1.28 2.95 -7.71
C VAL A 151 -1.26 1.67 -8.55
N CYS A 152 -2.30 0.83 -8.44
CA CYS A 152 -2.43 -0.38 -9.26
C CYS A 152 -2.49 -0.04 -10.76
N ASP A 153 -3.23 1.00 -11.14
CA ASP A 153 -3.35 1.45 -12.52
C ASP A 153 -2.02 1.98 -13.06
N CYS A 154 -1.25 2.73 -12.27
CA CYS A 154 0.11 3.17 -12.62
C CYS A 154 1.02 1.98 -12.97
N ILE A 155 0.98 0.93 -12.16
CA ILE A 155 1.75 -0.31 -12.39
C ILE A 155 1.29 -1.01 -13.69
N LEU A 156 -0.02 -1.19 -13.85
CA LEU A 156 -0.61 -1.89 -15.01
C LEU A 156 -0.31 -1.16 -16.33
N LEU A 157 -0.46 0.16 -16.36
CA LEU A 157 -0.18 0.97 -17.55
C LEU A 157 1.29 0.91 -17.95
N ALA A 158 2.20 0.97 -16.98
CA ALA A 158 3.64 0.87 -17.24
C ALA A 158 4.05 -0.49 -17.84
N LEU A 159 3.36 -1.58 -17.46
CA LEU A 159 3.60 -2.91 -18.01
C LEU A 159 3.02 -3.08 -19.42
N LYS A 160 1.86 -2.48 -19.72
CA LYS A 160 1.29 -2.47 -21.08
C LYS A 160 2.22 -1.77 -22.07
N ASN A 161 2.73 -0.60 -21.72
CA ASN A 161 3.60 0.20 -22.58
C ASN A 161 4.95 -0.48 -22.92
N LYS A 162 5.36 -1.50 -22.15
CA LYS A 162 6.53 -2.31 -22.45
C LYS A 162 6.25 -3.42 -23.47
N LYS A 163 5.01 -3.93 -23.56
CA LYS A 163 4.65 -4.99 -24.52
C LYS A 163 4.38 -4.45 -25.92
N SER A 164 4.13 -3.15 -26.05
CA SER A 164 3.87 -2.46 -27.32
C SER A 164 5.13 -1.83 -27.94
N LYS A 165 6.32 -2.10 -27.39
CA LYS A 165 7.63 -1.70 -27.90
C LYS A 165 8.48 -2.94 -28.07
#